data_AF-A0A0L1LNC2-F1
#
_entry.id   AF-A0A0L1LNC2-F1
#
_cell.length_a   1.000
_cell.length_b   1.000
_cell.length_c   1.000
_cell.angle_alpha   90.00
_cell.angle_beta   90.00
_cell.angle_gamma   90.00
#
_symmetry.space_group_name_H-M   'P 1'
#
loop_
_entity.id
_entity.type
_entity.pdbx_description
1 polymer ?
#
loop_
_entity_poly.entity_id
_entity_poly.type
_entity_poly.pdbx_seq_one_letter_code
_entity_poly.pdbx_strand_id
1 'polypeptide(L)'
;MKKIGSRTGIITAAALLGVGFLGPVSPAQAEDRPPTIEELQGDCDGTAYLPDGHTTGNTMALDACTFEEESSNTFLDWKAVGETVTNCTSDRGVIDQALTGSESWSSGGSIGGTASAVKSFFTGGLSGEYNWSHTVTESNASTIHIEPGRKATLTAGAEIHEKKGRIRVNYSSQLAGHYIWYINDVTISTPTGYTERGQDNKDCSETLLNGR
;
A
#
# COMPACT_ATOMS: atom_id res chain seq x y z
N MET A 1 -83.60 -1.64 -28.35
CA MET A 1 -82.78 -2.79 -27.94
C MET A 1 -82.06 -2.44 -26.64
N LYS A 2 -82.55 -2.96 -25.51
CA LYS A 2 -82.17 -2.53 -24.15
C LYS A 2 -81.34 -3.64 -23.51
N LYS A 3 -80.04 -3.42 -23.32
CA LYS A 3 -79.12 -4.41 -22.75
C LYS A 3 -79.27 -4.47 -21.23
N ILE A 4 -79.57 -5.68 -20.76
CA ILE A 4 -79.52 -6.16 -19.39
C ILE A 4 -78.05 -6.41 -19.04
N GLY A 5 -77.62 -5.95 -17.87
CA GLY A 5 -76.30 -6.20 -17.31
C GLY A 5 -76.34 -6.10 -15.80
N SER A 6 -76.98 -7.09 -15.17
CA SER A 6 -76.98 -7.31 -13.72
C SER A 6 -75.80 -8.20 -13.37
N ARG A 7 -74.86 -7.73 -12.55
CA ARG A 7 -74.07 -8.57 -11.64
C ARG A 7 -73.82 -7.84 -10.34
N THR A 8 -74.60 -8.27 -9.37
CA THR A 8 -74.49 -8.13 -7.93
C THR A 8 -73.07 -8.45 -7.44
N GLY A 9 -72.50 -7.54 -6.67
CA GLY A 9 -71.32 -7.78 -5.84
C GLY A 9 -71.50 -7.05 -4.52
N ILE A 10 -72.07 -7.72 -3.52
CA ILE A 10 -72.03 -7.30 -2.12
C ILE A 10 -70.99 -8.18 -1.44
N ILE A 11 -69.85 -7.60 -1.05
CA ILE A 11 -69.06 -8.09 0.07
C ILE A 11 -68.81 -6.90 0.99
N THR A 12 -69.66 -6.86 2.00
CA THR A 12 -69.42 -6.57 3.41
C THR A 12 -68.23 -5.67 3.78
N ALA A 13 -68.58 -4.54 4.40
CA ALA A 13 -67.70 -3.68 5.15
C ALA A 13 -67.04 -4.40 6.34
N ALA A 14 -65.77 -4.09 6.57
CA ALA A 14 -65.18 -4.05 7.91
C ALA A 14 -64.22 -2.86 7.95
N ALA A 15 -64.73 -1.72 8.40
CA ALA A 15 -63.92 -0.57 8.79
C ALA A 15 -63.16 -0.93 10.07
N LEU A 16 -61.89 -1.31 9.93
CA LEU A 16 -60.96 -1.26 11.05
C LEU A 16 -60.36 0.14 11.09
N LEU A 17 -60.95 0.99 11.92
CA LEU A 17 -60.31 2.17 12.50
C LEU A 17 -59.15 1.69 13.39
N GLY A 18 -58.04 1.30 12.76
CA GLY A 18 -56.76 1.21 13.42
C GLY A 18 -56.17 2.60 13.47
N VAL A 19 -56.27 3.26 14.63
CA VAL A 19 -55.41 4.41 14.95
C VAL A 19 -54.00 3.87 15.07
N GLY A 20 -53.33 3.71 13.93
CA GLY A 20 -51.90 3.46 13.89
C GLY A 20 -51.23 4.69 14.44
N PHE A 21 -50.63 4.57 15.62
CA PHE A 21 -49.65 5.52 16.12
C PHE A 21 -48.63 5.75 15.01
N LEU A 22 -48.68 6.93 14.37
CA LEU A 22 -47.53 7.52 13.69
C LEU A 22 -46.54 7.89 14.80
N GLY A 23 -45.85 6.88 15.35
CA GLY A 23 -44.61 7.13 16.07
C GLY A 23 -43.64 7.81 15.10
N PRO A 24 -42.81 8.77 15.57
CA PRO A 24 -41.83 9.39 14.70
C PRO A 24 -40.95 8.28 14.12
N VAL A 25 -41.03 8.10 12.82
CA VAL A 25 -39.99 7.39 12.07
C VAL A 25 -38.78 8.30 12.23
N SER A 26 -37.94 8.00 13.22
CA SER A 26 -36.65 8.66 13.30
C SER A 26 -35.98 8.39 11.96
N PRO A 27 -35.52 9.42 11.23
CA PRO A 27 -34.70 9.15 10.06
C PRO A 27 -33.58 8.22 10.54
N ALA A 28 -33.32 7.15 9.80
CA ALA A 28 -32.04 6.49 9.91
C ALA A 28 -31.00 7.58 9.68
N GLN A 29 -30.44 8.12 10.76
CA GLN A 29 -29.31 9.03 10.67
C GLN A 29 -28.22 8.13 10.11
N ALA A 30 -27.94 8.26 8.81
CA ALA A 30 -26.66 7.84 8.29
C ALA A 30 -25.65 8.52 9.22
N GLU A 31 -24.99 7.72 10.03
CA GLU A 31 -24.11 8.24 11.07
C GLU A 31 -23.01 9.03 10.34
N ASP A 32 -22.95 10.35 10.55
CA ASP A 32 -21.88 11.24 10.11
C ASP A 32 -20.58 10.88 10.86
N ARG A 33 -20.11 9.64 10.70
CA ARG A 33 -18.86 9.18 11.28
C ARG A 33 -17.70 9.66 10.41
N PRO A 34 -16.57 10.05 11.03
CA PRO A 34 -15.33 10.23 10.29
C PRO A 34 -14.99 8.99 9.44
N PRO A 35 -14.51 9.17 8.20
CA PRO A 35 -14.05 8.07 7.38
C PRO A 35 -12.82 7.40 8.01
N THR A 36 -12.69 6.09 7.84
CA THR A 36 -11.47 5.39 8.23
C THR A 36 -10.34 5.62 7.22
N ILE A 37 -9.11 5.29 7.61
CA ILE A 37 -7.96 5.39 6.71
C ILE A 37 -8.18 4.49 5.48
N GLU A 38 -8.74 3.30 5.65
CA GLU A 38 -9.03 2.36 4.57
C GLU A 38 -10.07 2.92 3.58
N GLU A 39 -11.06 3.66 4.06
CA GLU A 39 -12.05 4.33 3.21
C GLU A 39 -11.42 5.46 2.42
N LEU A 40 -10.63 6.32 3.08
CA LEU A 40 -9.88 7.39 2.41
C LEU A 40 -8.88 6.83 1.39
N GLN A 41 -8.28 5.67 1.67
CA GLN A 41 -7.40 4.96 0.73
C GLN A 41 -8.18 4.44 -0.48
N GLY A 42 -9.33 3.81 -0.24
CA GLY A 42 -10.21 3.26 -1.28
C GLY A 42 -10.79 4.34 -2.21
N ASP A 43 -11.00 5.54 -1.69
CA ASP A 43 -11.43 6.68 -2.50
C ASP A 43 -10.33 7.17 -3.43
N CYS A 44 -9.10 7.33 -2.92
CA CYS A 44 -7.98 7.82 -3.71
C CYS A 44 -7.41 6.80 -4.71
N ASP A 45 -7.54 5.50 -4.43
CA ASP A 45 -7.09 4.45 -5.34
C ASP A 45 -8.16 4.06 -6.38
N GLY A 46 -9.37 4.61 -6.26
CA GLY A 46 -10.50 4.37 -7.16
C GLY A 46 -11.09 2.96 -7.05
N THR A 47 -10.78 2.21 -5.98
CA THR A 47 -11.24 0.83 -5.77
C THR A 47 -12.39 0.71 -4.78
N ALA A 48 -12.78 1.78 -4.10
CA ALA A 48 -13.91 1.75 -3.20
C ALA A 48 -15.19 1.27 -3.92
N TYR A 49 -15.68 0.11 -3.49
CA TYR A 49 -16.98 -0.44 -3.84
C TYR A 49 -17.83 -0.35 -2.57
N LEU A 50 -18.88 0.47 -2.61
CA LEU A 50 -19.86 0.49 -1.55
C LEU A 50 -20.76 -0.76 -1.66
N PRO A 51 -21.26 -1.30 -0.52
CA PRO A 51 -22.09 -2.51 -0.49
C PRO A 51 -23.46 -2.39 -1.19
N ASP A 52 -23.79 -1.23 -1.74
CA ASP A 52 -24.99 -0.94 -2.53
C ASP A 52 -24.79 -1.08 -4.06
N GLY A 53 -23.60 -1.51 -4.50
CA GLY A 53 -23.32 -1.76 -5.92
C GLY A 53 -22.99 -0.50 -6.71
N HIS A 54 -22.71 0.62 -6.04
CA HIS A 54 -22.09 1.77 -6.66
C HIS A 54 -20.55 1.60 -6.68
N THR A 55 -19.96 1.67 -7.87
CA THR A 55 -18.54 2.03 -8.01
C THR A 55 -18.39 3.48 -7.57
N THR A 56 -17.36 3.83 -6.80
CA THR A 56 -17.02 5.22 -6.45
C THR A 56 -16.64 6.10 -7.65
N GLY A 57 -16.94 5.67 -8.88
CA GLY A 57 -16.94 6.55 -10.04
C GLY A 57 -17.92 7.73 -9.94
N ASN A 58 -18.71 7.89 -8.86
CA ASN A 58 -19.52 9.09 -8.62
C ASN A 58 -20.12 9.30 -7.21
N THR A 59 -19.66 8.63 -6.15
CA THR A 59 -20.25 8.80 -4.81
C THR A 59 -19.39 9.74 -3.98
N MET A 60 -19.74 11.03 -4.09
CA MET A 60 -19.13 12.21 -3.44
C MET A 60 -17.82 12.67 -4.07
N ALA A 61 -17.90 13.48 -5.12
CA ALA A 61 -17.17 14.75 -5.16
C ALA A 61 -15.62 14.74 -5.00
N LEU A 62 -14.92 13.60 -4.99
CA LEU A 62 -13.47 13.55 -4.80
C LEU A 62 -12.80 14.42 -5.86
N ASP A 63 -12.15 15.49 -5.41
CA ASP A 63 -11.52 16.48 -6.26
C ASP A 63 -10.07 16.09 -6.52
N ALA A 64 -9.32 15.83 -5.45
CA ALA A 64 -7.93 15.45 -5.55
C ALA A 64 -7.44 14.68 -4.32
N CYS A 65 -6.52 13.76 -4.55
CA CYS A 65 -5.61 13.27 -3.52
C CYS A 65 -4.24 13.89 -3.79
N THR A 66 -3.57 14.42 -2.77
CA THR A 66 -2.27 15.11 -2.92
C THR A 66 -1.31 14.64 -1.84
N PHE A 67 -0.15 14.12 -2.24
CA PHE A 67 0.93 13.81 -1.32
C PHE A 67 1.65 15.11 -0.96
N GLU A 68 1.65 15.43 0.33
CA GLU A 68 2.36 16.56 0.92
C GLU A 68 3.64 16.01 1.55
N GLU A 69 4.79 16.20 0.88
CA GLU A 69 6.10 15.77 1.37
C GLU A 69 6.48 16.58 2.62
N GLU A 70 6.88 15.88 3.67
CA GLU A 70 7.38 16.46 4.92
C GLU A 70 8.90 16.29 5.04
N SER A 71 9.43 15.18 4.53
CA SER A 71 10.87 14.95 4.45
C SER A 71 11.22 13.96 3.34
N SER A 72 12.48 14.01 2.92
CA SER A 72 13.06 13.05 1.98
C SER A 72 14.47 12.67 2.39
N ASN A 73 14.87 11.46 2.04
CA ASN A 73 16.20 10.93 2.27
C ASN A 73 16.60 10.02 1.09
N THR A 74 17.91 9.90 0.87
CA THR A 74 18.47 8.95 -0.09
C THR A 74 19.51 8.10 0.61
N PHE A 75 19.43 6.78 0.46
CA PHE A 75 20.36 5.85 1.08
C PHE A 75 20.58 4.60 0.21
N LEU A 76 21.70 3.90 0.44
CA LEU A 76 21.95 2.60 -0.17
C LEU A 76 21.33 1.50 0.70
N ASP A 77 20.38 0.75 0.14
CA ASP A 77 19.86 -0.49 0.74
C ASP A 77 20.72 -1.67 0.29
N TRP A 78 21.54 -2.19 1.20
CA TRP A 78 22.44 -3.31 0.95
C TRP A 78 21.78 -4.63 1.33
N LYS A 79 21.90 -5.61 0.44
CA LYS A 79 21.45 -6.98 0.65
C LYS A 79 22.56 -7.96 0.31
N ALA A 80 22.61 -9.06 1.05
CA ALA A 80 23.47 -10.17 0.69
C ALA A 80 22.89 -10.90 -0.52
N VAL A 81 23.73 -11.18 -1.50
CA VAL A 81 23.37 -11.84 -2.74
C VAL A 81 24.26 -13.06 -2.93
N GLY A 82 23.66 -14.24 -3.11
CA GLY A 82 24.42 -15.48 -3.24
C GLY A 82 24.83 -16.11 -1.90
N GLU A 83 25.72 -17.09 -1.98
CA GLU A 83 26.07 -17.95 -0.85
C GLU A 83 27.08 -17.30 0.12
N THR A 84 27.11 -17.79 1.35
CA THR A 84 28.18 -17.49 2.31
C THR A 84 29.28 -18.52 2.17
N VAL A 85 30.51 -18.06 2.09
CA VAL A 85 31.69 -18.90 2.13
C VAL A 85 32.41 -18.66 3.44
N THR A 86 32.84 -19.75 4.07
CA THR A 86 33.29 -19.75 5.46
C THR A 86 34.65 -20.43 5.55
N ASN A 87 35.65 -19.72 6.09
CA ASN A 87 37.00 -20.23 6.34
C ASN A 87 37.38 -20.12 7.82
N CYS A 88 36.48 -20.53 8.73
CA CYS A 88 36.67 -20.31 10.17
C CYS A 88 37.70 -21.20 10.85
N THR A 89 38.32 -22.13 10.14
CA THR A 89 39.36 -22.97 10.72
C THR A 89 40.73 -22.37 10.41
N SER A 90 41.56 -22.21 11.44
CA SER A 90 42.86 -21.55 11.35
C SER A 90 43.93 -22.38 10.64
N ASP A 91 43.64 -23.64 10.34
CA ASP A 91 44.52 -24.61 9.69
C ASP A 91 44.33 -24.69 8.17
N ARG A 92 43.28 -24.06 7.63
CA ARG A 92 43.04 -23.97 6.20
C ARG A 92 43.85 -22.82 5.59
N GLY A 93 44.24 -22.98 4.33
CA GLY A 93 44.77 -21.89 3.51
C GLY A 93 43.66 -20.94 3.05
N VAL A 94 44.02 -19.98 2.20
CA VAL A 94 43.03 -19.06 1.62
C VAL A 94 42.06 -19.82 0.70
N ILE A 95 40.79 -19.46 0.74
CA ILE A 95 39.74 -19.95 -0.17
C ILE A 95 39.43 -18.88 -1.21
N ASP A 96 39.57 -19.24 -2.48
CA ASP A 96 39.04 -18.47 -3.62
C ASP A 96 37.78 -19.15 -4.14
N GLN A 97 36.65 -18.44 -4.13
CA GLN A 97 35.38 -18.98 -4.62
C GLN A 97 34.67 -17.98 -5.52
N ALA A 98 34.34 -18.42 -6.74
CA ALA A 98 33.46 -17.68 -7.63
C ALA A 98 32.02 -17.80 -7.15
N LEU A 99 31.38 -16.66 -6.89
CA LEU A 99 29.99 -16.57 -6.49
C LEU A 99 29.21 -15.73 -7.48
N THR A 100 27.94 -16.08 -7.61
CA THR A 100 26.95 -15.28 -8.32
C THR A 100 25.72 -15.08 -7.45
N GLY A 101 25.06 -13.95 -7.60
CA GLY A 101 23.84 -13.61 -6.88
C GLY A 101 23.12 -12.49 -7.59
N SER A 102 21.81 -12.39 -7.37
CA SER A 102 21.02 -11.28 -7.89
C SER A 102 19.92 -10.93 -6.91
N GLU A 103 19.56 -9.66 -6.87
CA GLU A 103 18.50 -9.15 -6.04
C GLU A 103 17.76 -8.02 -6.76
N SER A 104 16.48 -7.87 -6.44
CA SER A 104 15.64 -6.82 -7.00
C SER A 104 15.11 -5.91 -5.91
N TRP A 105 15.06 -4.62 -6.22
CA TRP A 105 14.41 -3.60 -5.43
C TRP A 105 13.25 -3.05 -6.24
N SER A 106 12.08 -3.02 -5.63
CA SER A 106 10.88 -2.44 -6.23
C SER A 106 10.42 -1.27 -5.39
N SER A 107 9.79 -0.32 -6.07
CA SER A 107 9.08 0.75 -5.40
C SER A 107 8.01 0.20 -4.44
N GLY A 108 7.82 0.86 -3.30
CA GLY A 108 6.88 0.47 -2.26
C GLY A 108 6.43 1.66 -1.42
N GLY A 109 5.51 1.40 -0.50
CA GLY A 109 5.05 2.41 0.45
C GLY A 109 4.35 1.79 1.65
N SER A 110 4.19 2.57 2.70
CA SER A 110 3.56 2.16 3.96
C SER A 110 2.76 3.32 4.56
N ILE A 111 1.79 2.97 5.40
CA ILE A 111 0.98 3.92 6.18
C ILE A 111 0.99 3.46 7.63
N GLY A 112 1.40 4.34 8.54
CA GLY A 112 1.54 4.01 9.97
C GLY A 112 2.52 2.87 10.24
N GLY A 113 3.53 2.70 9.37
CA GLY A 113 4.53 1.63 9.46
C GLY A 113 4.04 0.24 9.02
N THR A 114 2.77 0.09 8.65
CA THR A 114 2.27 -1.14 8.04
C THR A 114 2.47 -1.08 6.54
N ALA A 115 3.01 -2.15 5.94
CA ALA A 115 3.09 -2.30 4.50
C ALA A 115 1.67 -2.41 3.93
N SER A 116 1.03 -1.27 3.72
CA SER A 116 -0.30 -1.16 3.11
C SER A 116 -0.15 -1.23 1.59
N ALA A 117 -1.24 -1.54 0.89
CA ALA A 117 -1.30 -1.53 -0.58
C ALA A 117 -1.24 -0.11 -1.16
N VAL A 118 -0.32 0.73 -0.66
CA VAL A 118 -0.01 2.09 -1.13
C VAL A 118 0.28 2.10 -2.64
N LYS A 119 0.68 0.96 -3.20
CA LYS A 119 0.87 0.80 -4.64
C LYS A 119 -0.37 1.21 -5.46
N SER A 120 -1.60 0.82 -5.09
CA SER A 120 -2.81 1.20 -5.88
C SER A 120 -3.11 2.70 -5.79
N PHE A 121 -2.99 3.26 -4.58
CA PHE A 121 -3.24 4.68 -4.27
C PHE A 121 -2.45 5.65 -5.16
N PHE A 122 -1.17 5.37 -5.38
CA PHE A 122 -0.30 6.25 -6.15
C PHE A 122 -0.36 5.95 -7.66
N THR A 123 -0.80 4.74 -8.02
CA THR A 123 -1.02 4.32 -9.42
C THR A 123 -2.20 5.01 -10.07
N GLY A 124 -3.26 5.27 -9.30
CA GLY A 124 -4.55 5.72 -9.82
C GLY A 124 -4.79 7.23 -9.83
N GLY A 125 -4.10 8.05 -9.02
CA GLY A 125 -4.58 9.43 -8.81
C GLY A 125 -3.62 10.46 -8.22
N LEU A 126 -2.40 10.09 -7.84
CA LEU A 126 -1.41 11.10 -7.44
C LEU A 126 -0.63 11.56 -8.68
N SER A 127 -0.80 12.85 -8.99
CA SER A 127 -0.18 13.59 -10.09
C SER A 127 1.14 12.98 -10.58
N GLY A 128 1.26 12.72 -11.88
CA GLY A 128 2.28 11.91 -12.57
C GLY A 128 3.76 12.30 -12.42
N GLU A 129 4.12 13.03 -11.37
CA GLU A 129 5.47 13.30 -10.93
C GLU A 129 6.08 12.15 -10.11
N TYR A 130 5.24 11.24 -9.57
CA TYR A 130 5.70 10.09 -8.80
C TYR A 130 5.73 8.83 -9.68
N ASN A 131 6.91 8.43 -10.18
CA ASN A 131 7.07 7.20 -10.96
C ASN A 131 7.30 5.99 -10.02
N TRP A 132 6.22 5.35 -9.60
CA TRP A 132 6.18 4.23 -8.64
C TRP A 132 6.33 2.84 -9.29
N SER A 133 6.65 2.77 -10.58
CA SER A 133 6.91 1.52 -11.30
C SER A 133 8.40 1.24 -11.51
N HIS A 134 9.27 1.80 -10.67
CA HIS A 134 10.69 1.55 -10.79
C HIS A 134 11.08 0.28 -10.05
N THR A 135 11.58 -0.68 -10.81
CA THR A 135 12.22 -1.90 -10.31
C THR A 135 13.62 -1.93 -10.85
N VAL A 136 14.58 -2.19 -9.96
CA VAL A 136 15.99 -2.31 -10.30
C VAL A 136 16.45 -3.69 -9.87
N THR A 137 17.11 -4.41 -10.77
CA THR A 137 17.69 -5.71 -10.50
C THR A 137 19.19 -5.60 -10.66
N GLU A 138 19.95 -5.96 -9.63
CA GLU A 138 21.40 -6.07 -9.72
C GLU A 138 21.80 -7.54 -9.74
N SER A 139 22.77 -7.88 -10.57
CA SER A 139 23.38 -9.21 -10.60
C SER A 139 24.87 -9.07 -10.39
N ASN A 140 25.39 -9.74 -9.37
CA ASN A 140 26.79 -9.70 -9.00
C ASN A 140 27.43 -11.06 -9.29
N ALA A 141 28.57 -11.05 -9.95
CA ALA A 141 29.41 -12.22 -10.20
C ALA A 141 30.85 -11.82 -9.86
N SER A 142 31.42 -12.44 -8.84
CA SER A 142 32.77 -12.10 -8.38
C SER A 142 33.45 -13.31 -7.73
N THR A 143 34.77 -13.35 -7.82
CA THR A 143 35.58 -14.30 -7.05
C THR A 143 35.93 -13.64 -5.73
N ILE A 144 35.50 -14.24 -4.63
CA ILE A 144 35.83 -13.76 -3.28
C ILE A 144 37.04 -14.52 -2.73
N HIS A 145 37.93 -13.76 -2.10
CA HIS A 145 39.13 -14.25 -1.42
C HIS A 145 38.87 -14.25 0.09
N ILE A 146 38.96 -15.40 0.74
CA ILE A 146 38.66 -15.54 2.18
C ILE A 146 39.85 -16.12 2.92
N GLU A 147 40.48 -15.26 3.70
CA GLU A 147 41.56 -15.61 4.62
C GLU A 147 41.08 -16.55 5.75
N PRO A 148 41.99 -17.33 6.35
CA PRO A 148 41.67 -18.17 7.49
C PRO A 148 41.13 -17.34 8.66
N GLY A 149 40.11 -17.86 9.35
CA GLY A 149 39.39 -17.18 10.43
C GLY A 149 38.25 -16.26 9.98
N ARG A 150 37.99 -16.16 8.67
CA ARG A 150 36.99 -15.22 8.12
C ARG A 150 35.85 -15.92 7.39
N LYS A 151 34.76 -15.19 7.20
CA LYS A 151 33.63 -15.57 6.36
C LYS A 151 33.18 -14.38 5.53
N ALA A 152 32.65 -14.65 4.34
CA ALA A 152 32.18 -13.59 3.47
C ALA A 152 31.00 -14.02 2.60
N THR A 153 30.27 -13.03 2.13
CA THR A 153 29.19 -13.19 1.14
C THR A 153 29.23 -12.02 0.16
N LEU A 154 28.72 -12.22 -1.06
CA LEU A 154 28.56 -11.10 -1.98
C LEU A 154 27.40 -10.23 -1.49
N THR A 155 27.49 -8.93 -1.77
CA THR A 155 26.40 -8.00 -1.52
C THR A 155 26.09 -7.22 -2.79
N ALA A 156 24.85 -6.74 -2.86
CA ALA A 156 24.42 -5.76 -3.83
C ALA A 156 23.63 -4.68 -3.09
N GLY A 157 23.87 -3.43 -3.47
CA GLY A 157 23.18 -2.27 -2.97
C GLY A 157 22.37 -1.62 -4.08
N ALA A 158 21.19 -1.11 -3.74
CA ALA A 158 20.46 -0.19 -4.60
C ALA A 158 20.23 1.12 -3.85
N GLU A 159 20.40 2.24 -4.55
CA GLU A 159 20.07 3.54 -3.97
C GLU A 159 18.55 3.70 -3.97
N ILE A 160 18.01 3.94 -2.77
CA ILE A 160 16.60 4.16 -2.52
C ILE A 160 16.41 5.63 -2.17
N HIS A 161 15.50 6.27 -2.89
CA HIS A 161 14.95 7.57 -2.49
C HIS A 161 13.67 7.33 -1.69
N GLU A 162 13.68 7.75 -0.43
CA GLU A 162 12.56 7.64 0.49
C GLU A 162 11.97 9.03 0.75
N LYS A 163 10.64 9.12 0.71
CA LYS A 163 9.88 10.31 1.06
C LYS A 163 8.88 9.97 2.16
N LYS A 164 8.74 10.87 3.13
CA LYS A 164 7.73 10.78 4.19
C LYS A 164 6.84 11.99 4.16
N GLY A 165 5.58 11.77 4.49
CA GLY A 165 4.63 12.85 4.65
C GLY A 165 3.22 12.33 4.86
N ARG A 166 2.27 13.03 4.26
CA ARG A 166 0.85 12.74 4.40
C ARG A 166 0.13 12.90 3.08
N ILE A 167 -1.03 12.28 2.96
CA ILE A 167 -1.91 12.52 1.83
C ILE A 167 -3.08 13.38 2.28
N ARG A 168 -3.27 14.50 1.60
CA ARG A 168 -4.47 15.32 1.68
C ARG A 168 -5.51 14.80 0.71
N VAL A 169 -6.68 14.45 1.21
CA VAL A 169 -7.84 14.00 0.45
C VAL A 169 -8.85 15.13 0.41
N ASN A 170 -9.14 15.66 -0.78
CA ASN A 170 -10.04 16.77 -1.01
C ASN A 170 -11.33 16.29 -1.67
N TYR A 171 -12.46 16.65 -1.09
CA TYR A 171 -13.79 16.45 -1.66
C TYR A 171 -14.41 17.81 -2.03
N SER A 172 -15.21 17.84 -3.10
CA SER A 172 -16.02 19.00 -3.52
C SER A 172 -17.37 19.11 -2.77
N SER A 173 -17.69 18.13 -1.92
CA SER A 173 -18.79 18.14 -0.96
C SER A 173 -18.31 17.65 0.40
N GLN A 174 -18.94 18.10 1.49
CA GLN A 174 -18.56 17.67 2.84
C GLN A 174 -18.83 16.18 3.04
N LEU A 175 -17.81 15.45 3.50
CA LEU A 175 -17.91 14.10 4.04
C LEU A 175 -17.76 14.21 5.56
N ALA A 176 -18.79 13.81 6.31
CA ALA A 176 -18.86 13.96 7.77
C ALA A 176 -18.50 15.38 8.26
N GLY A 177 -19.00 16.41 7.57
CA GLY A 177 -18.79 17.83 7.92
C GLY A 177 -17.46 18.44 7.45
N HIS A 178 -16.59 17.67 6.79
CA HIS A 178 -15.27 18.14 6.33
C HIS A 178 -15.10 17.98 4.82
N TYR A 179 -14.46 18.97 4.20
CA TYR A 179 -14.04 18.89 2.78
C TYR A 179 -12.66 18.23 2.62
N ILE A 180 -11.86 18.23 3.68
CA ILE A 180 -10.46 17.82 3.63
C ILE A 180 -10.20 16.81 4.74
N TRP A 181 -9.60 15.68 4.35
CA TRP A 181 -9.14 14.63 5.25
C TRP A 181 -7.66 14.36 5.03
N TYR A 182 -6.99 13.78 6.03
CA TYR A 182 -5.57 13.49 5.99
C TYR A 182 -5.29 12.03 6.33
N ILE A 183 -4.44 11.40 5.50
CA ILE A 183 -3.80 10.13 5.81
C ILE A 183 -2.36 10.47 6.20
N ASN A 184 -2.01 10.32 7.47
CA ASN A 184 -0.68 10.64 7.99
C ASN A 184 0.26 9.43 7.93
N ASP A 185 1.54 9.66 8.25
CA ASP A 185 2.58 8.62 8.38
C ASP A 185 2.75 7.79 7.10
N VAL A 186 2.69 8.47 5.95
CA VAL A 186 2.86 7.88 4.63
C VAL A 186 4.34 7.88 4.30
N THR A 187 4.90 6.70 4.01
CA THR A 187 6.27 6.56 3.49
C THR A 187 6.22 5.99 2.09
N ILE A 188 7.04 6.52 1.19
CA ILE A 188 7.21 6.09 -0.19
C ILE A 188 8.70 5.82 -0.40
N SER A 189 9.03 4.65 -0.94
CA SER A 189 10.41 4.27 -1.22
C SER A 189 10.50 3.85 -2.69
N THR A 190 11.38 4.49 -3.46
CA THR A 190 11.58 4.21 -4.87
C THR A 190 13.07 4.04 -5.15
N PRO A 191 13.51 2.95 -5.80
CA PRO A 191 14.88 2.85 -6.25
C PRO A 191 15.18 3.98 -7.26
N THR A 192 16.41 4.49 -7.30
CA THR A 192 16.80 5.57 -8.23
C THR A 192 17.30 5.04 -9.58
N GLY A 193 17.63 3.74 -9.64
CA GLY A 193 18.33 3.13 -10.77
C GLY A 193 19.83 2.93 -10.52
N TYR A 194 20.40 3.60 -9.52
CA TYR A 194 21.79 3.37 -9.13
C TYR A 194 21.94 2.07 -8.32
N THR A 195 22.89 1.24 -8.71
CA THR A 195 23.26 0.00 -8.03
C THR A 195 24.76 -0.07 -7.77
N GLU A 196 25.12 -0.77 -6.71
CA GLU A 196 26.50 -1.01 -6.32
C GLU A 196 26.71 -2.49 -5.97
N ARG A 197 27.91 -2.99 -6.22
CA ARG A 197 28.34 -4.34 -5.88
C ARG A 197 29.30 -4.28 -4.72
N GLY A 198 29.17 -5.24 -3.80
CA GLY A 198 30.07 -5.32 -2.66
C GLY A 198 30.36 -6.75 -2.24
N GLN A 199 31.14 -6.84 -1.17
CA GLN A 199 31.43 -8.06 -0.44
C GLN A 199 31.38 -7.71 1.05
N ASP A 200 30.59 -8.46 1.81
CA ASP A 200 30.64 -8.39 3.26
C ASP A 200 31.62 -9.46 3.75
N ASN A 201 32.76 -9.03 4.31
CA ASN A 201 33.83 -9.91 4.77
C ASN A 201 34.14 -9.61 6.24
N LYS A 202 33.92 -10.62 7.08
CA LYS A 202 33.88 -10.49 8.52
C LYS A 202 34.69 -11.58 9.19
N ASP A 203 35.08 -11.32 10.44
CA ASP A 203 35.62 -12.38 11.29
C ASP A 203 34.53 -13.43 11.56
N CYS A 204 34.93 -14.68 11.76
CA CYS A 204 33.97 -15.76 11.98
C CYS A 204 33.09 -15.61 13.23
N SER A 205 33.51 -14.77 14.18
CA SER A 205 32.73 -14.41 15.37
C SER A 205 31.68 -13.33 15.11
N GLU A 206 31.80 -12.56 14.03
CA GLU A 206 30.87 -11.48 13.68
C GLU A 206 29.71 -12.02 12.84
N THR A 207 28.63 -11.25 12.72
CA THR A 207 27.47 -11.63 11.89
C THR A 207 27.55 -10.91 10.54
N LEU A 208 27.37 -11.66 9.46
CA LEU A 208 27.25 -11.11 8.11
C LEU A 208 25.89 -10.42 7.92
N LEU A 209 25.78 -9.62 6.86
CA LEU A 209 24.56 -8.93 6.45
C LEU A 209 23.36 -9.88 6.27
N ASN A 210 23.60 -11.15 5.91
CA ASN A 210 22.54 -12.16 5.81
C ASN A 210 22.17 -12.85 7.13
N GLY A 211 22.71 -12.38 8.26
CA GLY A 211 22.44 -12.93 9.59
C GLY A 211 23.25 -14.17 9.96
N ARG A 212 24.22 -14.59 9.14
CA ARG A 212 25.05 -15.80 9.37
C ARG A 212 26.38 -15.52 10.03
#